data_AF-A0A1Y4RGS1-F1
#
_entry.id   AF-A0A1Y4RGS1-F1
#
_cell.length_a   1.000
_cell.length_b   1.000
_cell.length_c   1.000
_cell.angle_alpha   90.00
_cell.angle_beta   90.00
_cell.angle_gamma   90.00
#
_symmetry.space_group_name_H-M   'P 1'
#
loop_
_entity.id
_entity.type
_entity.pdbx_description
1 polymer ?
#
loop_
_entity_poly.entity_id
_entity_poly.type
_entity_poly.pdbx_seq_one_letter_code
_entity_poly.pdbx_strand_id
1 'polypeptide(L)'
;MGVSWPLSINVNTFGTGRISDKILEKWIENNLDLYPAAIINRLQLRNPIYASTTNYGHFGNSCFSWEQIGDTLIKSLKQLLVKHMV
;
A
#
# COMPACT_ATOMS: atom_id res chain seq x y z
N MET A 1 16.72 13.30 -11.63
CA MET A 1 15.52 12.49 -11.98
C MET A 1 14.29 13.20 -11.42
N GLY A 2 13.15 13.22 -12.14
CA GLY A 2 11.99 14.08 -11.82
C GLY A 2 10.62 13.58 -12.30
N VAL A 3 10.48 12.27 -12.58
CA VAL A 3 9.17 11.66 -12.84
C VAL A 3 8.53 11.29 -11.51
N SER A 4 7.29 11.72 -11.29
CA SER A 4 6.62 11.60 -10.00
C SER A 4 5.72 10.36 -9.88
N TRP A 5 5.20 9.81 -10.99
CA TRP A 5 4.47 8.54 -10.96
C TRP A 5 5.45 7.35 -11.10
N PRO A 6 5.24 6.21 -10.43
CA PRO A 6 6.05 5.01 -10.66
C PRO A 6 6.01 4.56 -12.13
N LEU A 7 7.17 4.12 -12.64
CA LEU A 7 7.26 3.57 -14.00
C LEU A 7 6.57 2.20 -14.12
N SER A 8 6.51 1.44 -13.03
CA SER A 8 5.84 0.15 -12.97
C SER A 8 5.32 -0.13 -11.56
N ILE A 9 4.25 -0.92 -11.51
CA ILE A 9 3.70 -1.53 -10.28
C ILE A 9 3.69 -3.02 -10.54
N ASN A 10 4.12 -3.82 -9.58
CA ASN A 10 4.07 -5.28 -9.68
C ASN A 10 3.57 -5.88 -8.37
N VAL A 11 2.69 -6.87 -8.48
CA VAL A 11 2.19 -7.67 -7.37
C VAL A 11 2.58 -9.12 -7.63
N ASN A 12 3.02 -9.81 -6.57
CA ASN A 12 3.29 -11.25 -6.61
C ASN A 12 2.71 -11.89 -5.35
N THR A 13 1.69 -12.74 -5.52
CA THR A 13 1.07 -13.47 -4.40
C THR A 13 1.68 -14.85 -4.17
N PHE A 14 2.69 -15.25 -4.95
CA PHE A 14 3.35 -16.56 -4.87
C PHE A 14 2.35 -17.73 -4.89
N GLY A 15 1.27 -17.61 -5.66
CA GLY A 15 0.23 -18.64 -5.78
C GLY A 15 -0.78 -18.70 -4.62
N THR A 16 -0.67 -17.80 -3.63
CA THR A 16 -1.62 -17.73 -2.51
C THR A 16 -2.80 -16.78 -2.77
N GLY A 17 -2.76 -16.05 -3.89
CA GLY A 17 -3.79 -15.11 -4.30
C GLY A 17 -5.12 -15.80 -4.58
N ARG A 18 -6.20 -15.21 -4.05
CA ARG A 18 -7.58 -15.62 -4.33
C ARG A 18 -8.08 -15.16 -5.70
N ILE A 19 -7.44 -14.15 -6.26
CA ILE A 19 -7.65 -13.59 -7.60
C ILE A 19 -6.28 -13.37 -8.22
N SER A 20 -6.21 -13.18 -9.55
CA SER A 20 -4.93 -13.01 -10.23
C SER A 20 -4.17 -11.75 -9.79
N ASP A 21 -2.84 -11.86 -9.76
CA ASP A 21 -1.94 -10.74 -9.42
C ASP A 21 -2.17 -9.52 -10.30
N LYS A 22 -2.52 -9.73 -11.58
CA LYS A 22 -2.85 -8.65 -12.53
C LYS A 22 -4.10 -7.86 -12.12
N ILE A 23 -5.11 -8.52 -11.54
CA ILE A 23 -6.30 -7.83 -11.02
C ILE A 23 -5.93 -7.02 -9.78
N LEU A 24 -5.09 -7.55 -8.89
CA LEU A 24 -4.58 -6.84 -7.72
C LEU A 24 -3.74 -5.63 -8.10
N GLU A 25 -2.83 -5.78 -9.07
CA GLU A 25 -2.01 -4.70 -9.63
C GLU A 25 -2.90 -3.58 -10.16
N LYS A 26 -3.93 -3.92 -10.95
CA LYS A 26 -4.85 -2.90 -11.48
C LYS A 26 -5.67 -2.22 -10.39
N TRP A 27 -6.05 -2.94 -9.35
CA TRP A 27 -6.73 -2.35 -8.20
C TRP A 27 -5.80 -1.38 -7.46
N ILE A 28 -4.53 -1.72 -7.25
CA ILE A 28 -3.53 -0.82 -6.64
C ILE A 28 -3.39 0.46 -7.47
N GLU A 29 -3.18 0.33 -8.78
CA GLU A 29 -3.01 1.48 -9.68
C GLU A 29 -4.20 2.45 -9.64
N ASN A 30 -5.42 1.93 -9.49
CA ASN A 30 -6.65 2.74 -9.49
C ASN A 30 -7.03 3.29 -8.10
N ASN A 31 -6.57 2.69 -7.00
CA ASN A 31 -7.04 3.02 -5.64
C ASN A 31 -5.96 3.65 -4.76
N LEU A 32 -4.68 3.50 -5.11
CA LEU A 32 -3.57 4.07 -4.34
C LEU A 32 -2.89 5.17 -5.15
N ASP A 33 -2.91 6.37 -4.59
CA ASP A 33 -2.01 7.42 -5.04
C ASP A 33 -0.58 7.09 -4.58
N LEU A 34 0.29 6.84 -5.57
CA LEU A 34 1.69 6.48 -5.38
C LEU A 34 2.65 7.62 -5.74
N TYR A 35 2.15 8.83 -6.01
CA TYR A 35 3.02 10.01 -6.16
C TYR A 35 3.78 10.26 -4.84
N PRO A 36 5.08 10.64 -4.85
CA PRO A 36 5.87 10.91 -3.65
C PRO A 36 5.19 11.88 -2.68
N ALA A 37 4.57 12.95 -3.20
CA ALA A 37 3.84 13.91 -2.39
C ALA A 37 2.63 13.28 -1.68
N ALA A 38 1.88 12.40 -2.37
CA ALA A 38 0.75 11.70 -1.79
C ALA A 38 1.19 10.70 -0.72
N ILE A 39 2.31 9.98 -0.93
CA ILE A 39 2.89 9.07 0.08
C ILE A 39 3.29 9.85 1.34
N ILE A 40 4.02 10.96 1.17
CA ILE A 40 4.44 11.83 2.28
C ILE A 40 3.22 12.33 3.08
N ASN A 41 2.18 12.77 2.39
CA ASN A 41 0.96 13.29 3.02
C ASN A 41 0.17 12.18 3.72
N ARG A 42 -0.04 11.03 3.05
CA ARG A 42 -0.80 9.89 3.60
C ARG A 42 -0.13 9.32 4.84
N LEU A 43 1.19 9.21 4.83
CA LEU A 43 1.97 8.62 5.93
C LEU A 43 2.52 9.65 6.91
N GLN A 44 2.24 10.94 6.72
CA GLN A 44 2.66 12.03 7.61
C GLN A 44 4.18 12.06 7.86
N LEU A 45 4.97 11.83 6.80
CA LEU A 45 6.41 11.56 6.89
C LEU A 45 7.27 12.80 7.23
N ARG A 46 6.70 14.00 7.26
CA ARG A 46 7.42 15.22 7.64
C ARG A 46 7.51 15.44 9.16
N ASN A 47 6.94 14.53 9.95
CA ASN A 47 7.02 14.53 11.41
C ASN A 47 8.31 13.85 11.90
N PRO A 48 8.80 14.19 13.12
CA PRO A 48 10.01 13.59 13.70
C PRO A 48 9.75 12.16 14.23
N ILE A 49 9.47 11.21 13.33
CA ILE A 49 9.08 9.83 13.67
C ILE A 49 10.19 8.78 13.48
N TYR A 50 11.33 9.19 12.92
CA TYR A 50 12.35 8.23 12.45
C TYR A 50 13.21 7.63 13.57
N ALA A 51 13.40 8.32 14.69
CA ALA A 51 14.23 7.85 15.80
C ALA A 51 13.75 6.48 16.35
N SER A 52 12.43 6.30 16.46
CA SER A 52 11.81 5.06 16.94
C SER A 52 11.98 3.86 15.99
N THR A 53 12.40 4.10 14.75
CA THR A 53 12.57 3.03 13.73
C THR A 53 13.96 2.40 13.72
N THR A 54 14.91 2.96 14.50
CA THR A 54 16.34 2.60 14.46
C THR A 54 16.68 1.26 15.09
N ASN A 55 15.78 0.69 15.89
CA ASN A 55 16.00 -0.55 16.60
C ASN A 55 14.81 -1.49 16.40
N TYR A 56 15.08 -2.80 16.36
CA TYR A 56 14.07 -3.85 16.14
C TYR A 56 13.33 -3.82 14.79
N GLY A 57 13.81 -3.03 13.82
CA GLY A 57 13.31 -3.00 12.44
C GLY A 57 12.26 -1.92 12.17
N HIS A 58 12.04 -1.63 10.88
CA HIS A 58 11.12 -0.58 10.43
C HIS A 58 9.66 -1.03 10.28
N PHE A 59 9.40 -2.34 10.36
CA PHE A 59 8.08 -2.94 10.13
C PHE A 59 7.63 -3.77 11.33
N GLY A 60 6.32 -4.00 11.46
CA GLY A 60 5.70 -4.80 12.52
C GLY A 60 5.42 -4.04 13.82
N ASN A 61 5.68 -2.73 13.87
CA ASN A 61 5.34 -1.89 15.01
C ASN A 61 4.11 -1.03 14.69
N SER A 62 2.99 -1.31 15.35
CA SER A 62 1.71 -0.63 15.12
C SER A 62 1.76 0.88 15.37
N CYS A 63 2.78 1.42 16.04
CA CYS A 63 2.94 2.87 16.18
C CYS A 63 3.35 3.58 14.88
N PHE A 64 3.80 2.86 13.85
CA PHE A 64 4.22 3.47 12.59
C PHE A 64 3.06 3.68 11.62
N SER A 65 3.04 4.82 10.94
CA SER A 65 1.93 5.21 10.06
C SER A 65 1.73 4.28 8.87
N TRP A 66 2.78 3.63 8.38
CA TRP A 66 2.69 2.64 7.29
C TRP A 66 2.20 1.25 7.74
N GLU A 67 2.16 0.98 9.04
CA GLU A 67 1.54 -0.23 9.61
C GLU A 67 0.02 -0.06 9.79
N GLN A 68 -0.47 1.18 9.68
CA GLN A 68 -1.89 1.49 9.79
C GLN A 68 -2.58 1.33 8.43
N ILE A 69 -3.51 0.38 8.32
CA ILE A 69 -4.24 0.11 7.09
C ILE A 69 -5.58 0.85 7.13
N GLY A 70 -5.84 1.68 6.12
CA GLY A 70 -7.10 2.45 6.04
C GLY A 70 -8.33 1.56 5.80
N ASP A 71 -9.36 1.71 6.64
CA ASP A 71 -10.61 0.93 6.55
C ASP A 71 -11.26 0.97 5.17
N THR A 72 -11.21 2.12 4.49
CA THR A 72 -11.77 2.29 3.15
C THR A 72 -11.07 1.40 2.12
N LEU A 73 -9.73 1.29 2.20
CA LEU A 73 -8.95 0.42 1.31
C LEU A 73 -9.27 -1.05 1.57
N ILE A 74 -9.37 -1.45 2.84
CA ILE A 74 -9.76 -2.81 3.23
C ILE A 74 -11.14 -3.15 2.67
N LYS A 75 -12.13 -2.25 2.83
CA LYS A 75 -13.49 -2.45 2.31
C LYS A 75 -13.49 -2.56 0.78
N SER A 76 -12.80 -1.67 0.07
CA SER A 76 -12.69 -1.72 -1.39
C SER A 76 -12.05 -3.02 -1.87
N LEU A 77 -10.96 -3.48 -1.23
CA LEU A 77 -10.31 -4.73 -1.60
C LEU A 77 -11.20 -5.95 -1.32
N LYS A 78 -11.95 -5.97 -0.21
CA LYS A 78 -12.93 -7.02 0.08
C LYS A 78 -14.05 -7.08 -0.96
N GLN A 79 -14.55 -5.93 -1.40
CA GLN A 79 -15.55 -5.86 -2.47
C GLN A 79 -15.02 -6.41 -3.80
N LEU A 80 -13.77 -6.08 -4.15
CA LEU A 80 -13.10 -6.65 -5.33
C LEU A 80 -13.06 -8.19 -5.26
N LEU A 81 -12.69 -8.75 -4.11
CA LEU A 81 -12.64 -10.20 -3.92
C LEU A 81 -14.02 -10.85 -4.13
N VAL A 82 -15.08 -10.28 -3.54
CA VAL A 82 -16.45 -10.81 -3.70
C VAL A 82 -16.89 -10.79 -5.17
N LYS A 83 -16.60 -9.71 -5.90
CA LYS A 83 -16.99 -9.54 -7.31
C LYS A 83 -16.38 -10.59 -8.24
N HIS A 84 -15.18 -11.08 -7.95
CA HIS A 84 -14.42 -11.99 -8.81
C HIS A 84 -14.51 -13.47 -8.37
N MET A 85 -15.22 -13.76 -7.28
CA MET A 85 -15.43 -15.12 -6.76
C MET A 85 -16.82 -15.70 -7.10
N VAL A 86 -17.70 -14.91 -7.69
CA VAL A 86 -19.02 -15.31 -8.21
C VAL A 86 -18.91 -15.41 -9.73
#